data_AF-A0A6P4HMW2-F1
#
_entry.id   AF-A0A6P4HMW2-F1
#
_cell.length_a   1.000
_cell.length_b   1.000
_cell.length_c   1.000
_cell.angle_alpha   90.00
_cell.angle_beta   90.00
_cell.angle_gamma   90.00
#
_symmetry.space_group_name_H-M   'P 1'
#
loop_
_entity.id
_entity.type
_entity.pdbx_description
1 polymer ?
#
loop_
_entity_poly.entity_id
_entity_poly.type
_entity_poly.pdbx_seq_one_letter_code
_entity_poly.pdbx_strand_id
1 'polypeptide(L)'
;MGCDEKREPAGGLLRVKDIPELTQDHCRMRDPAKVERIINEFVLGGPERMQIVSDFDYTITKQRTEDGGAVPSSFGIFNACQSLPENFKEETDKLYHKYRPIEIDPHMPISEKVQYMIEWWTKSGELTSGFAFDQSEIDQIAEKYKHALRDRTHEFFADLQRLGIPTLVFSAGLGNSVVSVLRQANVMHPNVKVVSNFLQFRDGLLDGFQQPMIHTFNKNETVLGGTEYYDLVHNRDHIIVMGDSLGDADMAAGVPASSHIMKIGFLFDHVEANMEKYMNTFDIVLVDDQTMDVPRTLLALIEKQHQLNLLAGKQSSL
;
A
#
# COMPACT_ATOMS: atom_id res chain seq x y z
N MET A 1 -39.23 -14.27 6.96
CA MET A 1 -38.17 -15.02 7.65
C MET A 1 -37.56 -15.97 6.62
N GLY A 2 -36.63 -15.47 5.82
CA GLY A 2 -35.80 -16.32 4.96
C GLY A 2 -34.59 -16.73 5.79
N CYS A 3 -34.38 -18.03 5.96
CA CYS A 3 -33.12 -18.53 6.49
C CYS A 3 -32.02 -18.14 5.48
N ASP A 4 -31.06 -17.31 5.92
CA ASP A 4 -29.76 -17.25 5.27
C ASP A 4 -29.13 -18.63 5.40
N GLU A 5 -29.27 -19.46 4.36
CA GLU A 5 -28.42 -20.64 4.19
C GLU A 5 -26.98 -20.14 4.15
N LYS A 6 -26.23 -20.41 5.22
CA LYS A 6 -24.79 -20.16 5.26
C LYS A 6 -24.16 -20.87 4.08
N ARG A 7 -23.79 -20.12 3.04
CA ARG A 7 -23.03 -20.64 1.91
C ARG A 7 -21.66 -21.01 2.45
N GLU A 8 -21.36 -22.31 2.49
CA GLU A 8 -20.01 -22.79 2.79
C GLU A 8 -19.19 -22.85 1.50
N PRO A 9 -17.87 -22.61 1.55
CA PRO A 9 -17.01 -22.77 0.37
C PRO A 9 -17.11 -24.21 -0.13
N ALA A 10 -17.04 -24.41 -1.45
CA ALA A 10 -17.19 -25.75 -2.05
C ALA A 10 -16.14 -26.77 -1.58
N GLY A 11 -15.04 -26.32 -0.95
CA GLY A 11 -14.00 -27.14 -0.33
C GLY A 11 -14.02 -27.21 1.21
N GLY A 12 -15.05 -26.69 1.87
CA GLY A 12 -15.11 -26.52 3.33
C GLY A 12 -14.38 -25.27 3.82
N LEU A 13 -14.49 -24.98 5.12
CA LEU A 13 -13.84 -23.82 5.75
C LEU A 13 -12.31 -23.96 5.74
N LEU A 14 -11.64 -22.93 5.25
CA LEU A 14 -10.18 -22.82 5.27
C LEU A 14 -9.71 -22.57 6.69
N ARG A 15 -8.55 -23.16 7.04
CA ARG A 15 -7.90 -22.91 8.33
C ARG A 15 -6.50 -22.35 8.15
N VAL A 16 -6.14 -21.39 8.99
CA VAL A 16 -4.83 -20.71 8.90
C VAL A 16 -3.66 -21.71 8.95
N LYS A 17 -3.75 -22.72 9.82
CA LYS A 17 -2.71 -23.76 9.96
C LYS A 17 -2.52 -24.65 8.72
N ASP A 18 -3.50 -24.65 7.82
CA ASP A 18 -3.49 -25.44 6.58
C ASP A 18 -3.00 -24.58 5.39
N ILE A 19 -2.58 -23.31 5.63
CA ILE A 19 -2.06 -22.35 4.65
C ILE A 19 -0.57 -22.07 4.96
N PRO A 20 0.38 -22.68 4.22
CA PRO A 20 1.80 -22.67 4.58
C PRO A 20 2.42 -21.28 4.78
N GLU A 21 2.09 -20.31 3.92
CA GLU A 21 2.60 -18.94 3.96
C GLU A 21 2.16 -18.20 5.23
N LEU A 22 1.03 -18.59 5.82
CA LEU A 22 0.52 -17.99 7.07
C LEU A 22 1.08 -18.66 8.34
N THR A 23 1.81 -19.77 8.19
CA THR A 23 2.41 -20.52 9.31
C THR A 23 3.90 -20.28 9.49
N GLN A 24 4.49 -19.42 8.67
CA GLN A 24 5.92 -19.08 8.76
C GLN A 24 6.23 -18.26 10.02
N ASP A 25 7.44 -18.42 10.57
CA ASP A 25 7.85 -17.74 11.81
C ASP A 25 7.81 -16.20 11.73
N HIS A 26 7.97 -15.64 10.52
CA HIS A 26 7.89 -14.20 10.27
C HIS A 26 6.46 -13.68 10.13
N CYS A 27 5.46 -14.56 10.00
CA CYS A 27 4.06 -14.21 9.90
C CYS A 27 3.42 -14.26 11.30
N ARG A 28 3.15 -13.09 11.87
CA ARG A 28 2.61 -12.95 13.23
C ARG A 28 1.15 -12.49 13.18
N MET A 29 0.31 -13.10 14.02
CA MET A 29 -1.10 -12.78 14.13
C MET A 29 -1.51 -12.73 15.60
N ARG A 30 -2.16 -11.64 16.03
CA ARG A 30 -2.67 -11.53 17.41
C ARG A 30 -3.87 -12.44 17.63
N ASP A 31 -4.74 -12.53 16.63
CA ASP A 31 -5.96 -13.36 16.66
C ASP A 31 -6.08 -14.15 15.35
N PRO A 32 -5.43 -15.35 15.27
CA PRO A 32 -5.50 -16.19 14.09
C PRO A 32 -6.93 -16.61 13.71
N ALA A 33 -7.84 -16.72 14.68
CA ALA A 33 -9.23 -17.11 14.43
C ALA A 33 -10.03 -15.96 13.77
N LYS A 34 -9.73 -14.70 14.11
CA LYS A 34 -10.23 -13.53 13.36
C LYS A 34 -9.71 -13.53 11.93
N VAL A 35 -8.40 -13.73 11.74
CA VAL A 35 -7.78 -13.79 10.40
C VAL A 35 -8.43 -14.88 9.56
N GLU A 36 -8.59 -16.09 10.12
CA GLU A 36 -9.24 -17.23 9.47
C GLU A 36 -10.66 -16.90 8.99
N ARG A 37 -11.47 -16.26 9.85
CA ARG A 37 -12.82 -15.84 9.48
C ARG A 37 -12.81 -14.87 8.30
N ILE A 38 -11.96 -13.84 8.33
CA ILE A 38 -11.89 -12.85 7.24
C ILE A 38 -11.47 -13.51 5.93
N ILE A 39 -10.49 -14.43 5.95
CA ILE A 39 -10.07 -15.17 4.76
C ILE A 39 -11.24 -15.97 4.17
N ASN A 40 -12.01 -16.66 5.02
CA ASN A 40 -13.17 -17.41 4.54
C ASN A 40 -14.24 -16.48 3.93
N GLU A 41 -14.50 -15.32 4.53
CA GLU A 41 -15.44 -14.33 3.95
C GLU A 41 -14.95 -13.80 2.60
N PHE A 42 -13.65 -13.51 2.46
CA PHE A 42 -13.06 -13.11 1.17
C PHE A 42 -13.25 -14.19 0.10
N VAL A 43 -12.99 -15.44 0.44
CA VAL A 43 -13.14 -16.59 -0.46
C VAL A 43 -14.60 -16.83 -0.85
N LEU A 44 -15.54 -16.67 0.09
CA LEU A 44 -16.98 -16.74 -0.17
C LEU A 44 -17.47 -15.60 -1.04
N GLY A 45 -16.95 -14.39 -0.82
CA GLY A 45 -17.36 -13.19 -1.54
C GLY A 45 -16.83 -13.09 -2.97
N GLY A 46 -15.73 -13.77 -3.28
CA GLY A 46 -15.15 -13.78 -4.61
C GLY A 46 -14.41 -12.48 -5.00
N PRO A 47 -13.66 -12.50 -6.11
CA PRO A 47 -12.85 -11.37 -6.57
C PRO A 47 -13.68 -10.13 -6.90
N GLU A 48 -14.95 -10.29 -7.26
CA GLU A 48 -15.88 -9.20 -7.59
C GLU A 48 -16.20 -8.27 -6.42
N ARG A 49 -15.99 -8.72 -5.18
CA ARG A 49 -16.17 -7.92 -3.94
C ARG A 49 -14.87 -7.35 -3.41
N MET A 50 -13.72 -7.81 -3.93
CA MET A 50 -12.41 -7.42 -3.44
C MET A 50 -11.97 -6.05 -3.96
N GLN A 51 -11.23 -5.32 -3.14
CA GLN A 51 -10.35 -4.21 -3.52
C GLN A 51 -9.06 -4.23 -2.68
N ILE A 52 -8.01 -3.61 -3.21
CA ILE A 52 -6.72 -3.44 -2.52
C ILE A 52 -6.48 -1.96 -2.24
N VAL A 53 -6.02 -1.65 -1.03
CA VAL A 53 -5.45 -0.34 -0.69
C VAL A 53 -4.06 -0.55 -0.10
N SER A 54 -3.03 -0.12 -0.82
CA SER A 54 -1.63 -0.34 -0.44
C SER A 54 -0.89 0.97 -0.33
N ASP A 55 -0.03 1.10 0.67
CA ASP A 55 1.06 2.05 0.62
C ASP A 55 2.09 1.64 -0.47
N PHE A 56 2.99 2.55 -0.82
CA PHE A 56 4.06 2.33 -1.80
C PHE A 56 5.45 2.18 -1.17
N ASP A 57 5.89 3.19 -0.42
CA ASP A 57 7.28 3.29 0.04
C ASP A 57 7.50 2.28 1.18
N TYR A 58 8.42 1.34 0.99
CA TYR A 58 8.71 0.25 1.93
C TYR A 58 7.56 -0.74 2.16
N THR A 59 6.47 -0.63 1.38
CA THR A 59 5.37 -1.60 1.27
C THR A 59 5.37 -2.32 -0.08
N ILE A 60 5.39 -1.59 -1.20
CA ILE A 60 5.59 -2.16 -2.54
C ILE A 60 7.08 -2.22 -2.86
N THR A 61 7.82 -1.15 -2.57
CA THR A 61 9.28 -1.18 -2.58
C THR A 61 9.81 -1.98 -1.38
N LYS A 62 10.94 -2.66 -1.54
CA LYS A 62 11.61 -3.36 -0.45
C LYS A 62 12.06 -2.38 0.63
N GLN A 63 12.12 -2.86 1.87
CA GLN A 63 12.69 -2.11 2.99
C GLN A 63 14.23 -2.07 2.94
N ARG A 64 14.84 -3.05 2.26
CA ARG A 64 16.27 -3.11 1.98
C ARG A 64 16.53 -3.85 0.67
N THR A 65 17.65 -3.56 0.02
CA THR A 65 18.13 -4.38 -1.10
C THR A 65 18.78 -5.69 -0.60
N GLU A 66 19.00 -6.65 -1.50
CA GLU A 66 19.63 -7.95 -1.19
C GLU A 66 21.03 -7.82 -0.58
N ASP A 67 21.78 -6.78 -0.99
CA ASP A 67 23.11 -6.44 -0.46
C ASP A 67 23.06 -5.58 0.82
N GLY A 68 21.86 -5.38 1.39
CA GLY A 68 21.66 -4.61 2.62
C GLY A 68 21.66 -3.10 2.44
N GLY A 69 21.73 -2.61 1.21
CA GLY A 69 21.58 -1.20 0.88
C GLY A 69 20.16 -0.66 1.15
N ALA A 70 20.07 0.65 1.34
CA ALA A 70 18.78 1.33 1.49
C ALA A 70 18.12 1.52 0.12
N VAL A 71 16.84 1.18 0.03
CA VAL A 71 15.99 1.60 -1.10
C VAL A 71 15.54 3.03 -0.81
N PRO A 72 15.68 4.00 -1.73
CA PRO A 72 15.17 5.33 -1.49
C PRO A 72 13.64 5.32 -1.49
N SER A 73 13.03 6.23 -0.72
CA SER A 73 11.62 6.56 -0.89
C SER A 73 11.39 7.22 -2.25
N SER A 74 10.12 7.35 -2.63
CA SER A 74 9.65 8.09 -3.81
C SER A 74 10.16 9.55 -3.84
N PHE A 75 10.27 10.21 -2.68
CA PHE A 75 10.94 11.51 -2.55
C PHE A 75 12.45 11.41 -2.78
N GLY A 76 13.10 10.37 -2.26
CA GLY A 76 14.53 10.12 -2.51
C GLY A 76 14.85 9.91 -4.00
N ILE A 77 13.97 9.23 -4.75
CA ILE A 77 14.07 9.09 -6.21
C ILE A 77 14.04 10.46 -6.90
N PHE A 78 13.12 11.34 -6.49
CA PHE A 78 13.05 12.70 -7.03
C PHE A 78 14.32 13.49 -6.68
N ASN A 79 14.74 13.48 -5.41
CA ASN A 79 15.91 14.23 -4.92
C ASN A 79 17.24 13.79 -5.56
N ALA A 80 17.30 12.56 -6.10
CA ALA A 80 18.45 12.05 -6.83
C ALA A 80 18.56 12.57 -8.29
N CYS A 81 17.58 13.34 -8.78
CA CYS A 81 17.68 13.99 -10.09
C CYS A 81 18.85 15.00 -10.10
N GLN A 82 19.69 14.92 -11.11
CA GLN A 82 20.91 15.71 -11.24
C GLN A 82 20.62 17.18 -11.52
N SER A 83 19.56 17.48 -12.28
CA SER A 83 19.19 18.86 -12.64
C SER A 83 18.60 19.66 -11.48
N LEU A 84 18.27 19.02 -10.36
CA LEU A 84 17.76 19.72 -9.19
C LEU A 84 18.82 20.69 -8.61
N PRO A 85 18.43 21.91 -8.19
CA PRO A 85 19.35 22.87 -7.60
C PRO A 85 20.09 22.32 -6.37
N GLU A 86 21.37 22.64 -6.23
CA GLU A 86 22.17 22.13 -5.10
C GLU A 86 21.63 22.60 -3.75
N ASN A 87 21.19 23.87 -3.66
CA ASN A 87 20.58 24.40 -2.46
C ASN A 87 19.27 23.67 -2.11
N PHE A 88 18.51 23.20 -3.10
CA PHE A 88 17.30 22.40 -2.86
C PHE A 88 17.68 21.06 -2.21
N LYS A 89 18.69 20.37 -2.75
CA LYS A 89 19.20 19.09 -2.22
C LYS A 89 19.69 19.23 -0.79
N GLU A 90 20.51 20.24 -0.51
CA GLU A 90 21.02 20.49 0.84
C GLU A 90 19.90 20.76 1.85
N GLU A 91 18.89 21.56 1.50
CA GLU A 91 17.79 21.88 2.39
C GLU A 91 16.84 20.70 2.60
N THR A 92 16.52 19.92 1.55
CA THR A 92 15.70 18.71 1.72
C THR A 92 16.41 17.63 2.54
N ASP A 93 17.74 17.50 2.43
CA ASP A 93 18.52 16.57 3.26
C ASP A 93 18.49 17.00 4.74
N LYS A 94 18.60 18.30 5.02
CA LYS A 94 18.44 18.84 6.39
C LYS A 94 17.05 18.55 6.96
N LEU A 95 16.00 18.70 6.15
CA LEU A 95 14.64 18.34 6.57
C LEU A 95 14.56 16.83 6.87
N TYR A 96 15.04 15.98 5.97
CA TYR A 96 15.01 14.53 6.15
C TYR A 96 15.72 14.10 7.45
N HIS A 97 16.95 14.59 7.68
CA HIS A 97 17.72 14.27 8.89
C HIS A 97 17.06 14.77 10.18
N LYS A 98 16.25 15.82 10.13
CA LYS A 98 15.47 16.30 11.28
C LYS A 98 14.22 15.47 11.52
N TYR A 99 13.42 15.23 10.48
CA TYR A 99 12.05 14.72 10.64
C TYR A 99 11.91 13.20 10.53
N ARG A 100 12.78 12.51 9.78
CA ARG A 100 12.72 11.04 9.69
C ARG A 100 12.92 10.36 11.06
N PRO A 101 13.88 10.77 11.93
CA PRO A 101 13.99 10.20 13.26
C PRO A 101 12.73 10.39 14.11
N ILE A 102 12.04 11.52 13.94
CA ILE A 102 10.79 11.84 14.65
C ILE A 102 9.65 10.94 14.17
N GLU A 103 9.53 10.72 12.87
CA GLU A 103 8.52 9.84 12.26
C GLU A 103 8.58 8.43 12.85
N ILE A 104 9.78 7.87 12.94
CA ILE A 104 10.00 6.48 13.36
C ILE A 104 10.17 6.28 14.87
N ASP A 105 10.22 7.36 15.67
CA ASP A 105 10.46 7.27 17.11
C ASP A 105 9.34 6.48 17.82
N PRO A 106 9.60 5.27 18.36
CA PRO A 106 8.55 4.47 18.99
C PRO A 106 8.05 5.08 20.31
N HIS A 107 8.74 6.07 20.87
CA HIS A 107 8.42 6.68 22.17
C HIS A 107 7.66 8.00 22.05
N MET A 108 7.65 8.64 20.88
CA MET A 108 6.90 9.88 20.67
C MET A 108 5.39 9.63 20.52
N PRO A 109 4.53 10.41 21.21
CA PRO A 109 3.09 10.33 21.03
C PRO A 109 2.65 10.63 19.60
N ILE A 110 1.67 9.86 19.10
CA ILE A 110 1.15 10.03 17.72
C ILE A 110 0.65 11.45 17.48
N SER A 111 -0.04 12.06 18.45
CA SER A 111 -0.55 13.44 18.34
C SER A 111 0.55 14.48 18.10
N GLU A 112 1.74 14.28 18.69
CA GLU A 112 2.90 15.15 18.48
C GLU A 112 3.55 14.88 17.13
N LYS A 113 3.72 13.59 16.77
CA LYS A 113 4.25 13.19 15.45
C LYS A 113 3.44 13.80 14.31
N VAL A 114 2.11 13.80 14.42
CA VAL A 114 1.21 14.38 13.40
C VAL A 114 1.61 15.84 13.10
N GLN A 115 1.86 16.66 14.13
CA GLN A 115 2.24 18.06 13.92
C GLN A 115 3.59 18.20 13.22
N TYR A 116 4.56 17.35 13.58
CA TYR A 116 5.87 17.35 12.91
C TYR A 116 5.81 16.86 11.47
N MET A 117 4.96 15.88 11.14
CA MET A 117 4.77 15.45 9.76
C MET A 117 4.07 16.54 8.94
N ILE A 118 3.08 17.24 9.50
CA ILE A 118 2.48 18.40 8.82
C ILE A 118 3.56 19.46 8.53
N GLU A 119 4.41 19.78 9.51
CA GLU A 119 5.50 20.75 9.32
C GLU A 119 6.49 20.27 8.24
N TRP A 120 6.89 19.00 8.26
CA TRP A 120 7.86 18.45 7.32
C TRP A 120 7.33 18.47 5.88
N TRP A 121 6.12 17.99 5.64
CA TRP A 121 5.52 17.99 4.30
C TRP A 121 5.25 19.40 3.79
N THR A 122 4.84 20.32 4.68
CA THR A 122 4.65 21.74 4.32
C THR A 122 5.97 22.36 3.84
N LYS A 123 7.05 22.22 4.62
CA LYS A 123 8.37 22.73 4.24
C LYS A 123 8.93 22.06 2.98
N SER A 124 8.70 20.77 2.81
CA SER A 124 9.14 20.05 1.61
C SER A 124 8.40 20.58 0.36
N GLY A 125 7.10 20.87 0.47
CA GLY A 125 6.33 21.51 -0.60
C GLY A 125 6.81 22.93 -0.90
N GLU A 126 7.07 23.74 0.12
CA GLU A 126 7.62 25.10 -0.03
C GLU A 126 9.00 25.11 -0.71
N LEU A 127 9.88 24.17 -0.33
CA LEU A 127 11.19 24.01 -0.97
C LEU A 127 11.08 23.57 -2.43
N THR A 128 10.05 22.78 -2.77
CA THR A 128 9.83 22.27 -4.13
C THR A 128 9.13 23.32 -5.00
N SER A 129 9.63 24.56 -5.00
CA SER A 129 9.04 25.69 -5.72
C SER A 129 10.09 26.65 -6.28
N GLY A 130 9.76 27.33 -7.38
CA GLY A 130 10.54 28.45 -7.92
C GLY A 130 11.64 28.09 -8.92
N PHE A 131 11.71 26.84 -9.39
CA PHE A 131 12.67 26.40 -10.40
C PHE A 131 12.04 25.48 -11.44
N ALA A 132 12.60 25.48 -12.66
CA ALA A 132 12.17 24.59 -13.73
C ALA A 132 12.65 23.16 -13.45
N PHE A 133 11.83 22.17 -13.81
CA PHE A 133 12.18 20.76 -13.67
C PHE A 133 11.53 19.95 -14.78
N ASP A 134 12.30 19.09 -15.44
CA ASP A 134 11.76 18.13 -16.40
C ASP A 134 11.45 16.81 -15.70
N GLN A 135 10.17 16.51 -15.56
CA GLN A 135 9.69 15.29 -14.92
C GLN A 135 10.17 14.00 -15.60
N SER A 136 10.63 14.05 -16.86
CA SER A 136 11.20 12.87 -17.53
C SER A 136 12.52 12.42 -16.88
N GLU A 137 13.18 13.29 -16.12
CA GLU A 137 14.39 12.93 -15.37
C GLU A 137 14.07 11.96 -14.23
N ILE A 138 12.87 12.04 -13.64
CA ILE A 138 12.40 11.06 -12.65
C ILE A 138 12.41 9.66 -13.25
N ASP A 139 12.03 9.51 -14.52
CA ASP A 139 12.01 8.21 -15.20
C ASP A 139 13.42 7.60 -15.24
N GLN A 140 14.45 8.39 -15.50
CA GLN A 140 15.84 7.92 -15.55
C GLN A 140 16.34 7.41 -14.20
N ILE A 141 15.88 8.00 -13.09
CA ILE A 141 16.23 7.55 -11.75
C ILE A 141 15.39 6.33 -11.36
N ALA A 142 14.07 6.37 -11.59
CA ALA A 142 13.15 5.29 -11.25
C ALA A 142 13.46 3.97 -11.97
N GLU A 143 14.03 4.02 -13.19
CA GLU A 143 14.48 2.83 -13.94
C GLU A 143 15.48 1.99 -13.12
N LYS A 144 16.30 2.63 -12.28
CA LYS A 144 17.30 1.97 -11.44
C LYS A 144 16.68 1.19 -10.28
N TYR A 145 15.47 1.56 -9.88
CA TYR A 145 14.78 1.02 -8.70
C TYR A 145 13.60 0.11 -9.05
N LYS A 146 13.32 -0.14 -10.33
CA LYS A 146 12.27 -1.10 -10.74
C LYS A 146 12.50 -2.53 -10.24
N HIS A 147 13.75 -2.88 -9.93
CA HIS A 147 14.12 -4.18 -9.36
C HIS A 147 14.13 -4.19 -7.83
N ALA A 148 13.91 -3.04 -7.19
CA ALA A 148 13.84 -2.89 -5.74
C ALA A 148 12.40 -3.02 -5.20
N LEU A 149 11.49 -3.60 -5.98
CA LEU A 149 10.16 -3.99 -5.52
C LEU A 149 10.24 -5.28 -4.70
N ARG A 150 9.31 -5.50 -3.78
CA ARG A 150 9.21 -6.78 -3.08
C ARG A 150 9.12 -7.93 -4.07
N ASP A 151 9.70 -9.07 -3.72
CA ASP A 151 9.67 -10.24 -4.58
C ASP A 151 8.22 -10.64 -4.87
N ARG A 152 7.99 -11.14 -6.09
CA ARG A 152 6.67 -11.50 -6.61
C ARG A 152 5.66 -10.34 -6.75
N THR A 153 6.12 -9.08 -6.70
CA THR A 153 5.26 -7.91 -6.96
C THR A 153 4.66 -7.94 -8.37
N HIS A 154 5.41 -8.30 -9.41
CA HIS A 154 4.87 -8.37 -10.77
C HIS A 154 3.69 -9.33 -10.86
N GLU A 155 3.82 -10.50 -10.26
CA GLU A 155 2.78 -11.51 -10.26
C GLU A 155 1.60 -11.10 -9.38
N PHE A 156 1.84 -10.40 -8.26
CA PHE A 156 0.76 -9.84 -7.44
C PHE A 156 -0.11 -8.87 -8.26
N PHE A 157 0.50 -7.93 -8.98
CA PHE A 157 -0.23 -7.00 -9.84
C PHE A 157 -0.90 -7.69 -11.04
N ALA A 158 -0.27 -8.71 -11.62
CA ALA A 158 -0.87 -9.53 -12.68
C ALA A 158 -2.09 -10.33 -12.18
N ASP A 159 -2.03 -10.87 -10.96
CA ASP A 159 -3.14 -11.58 -10.31
C ASP A 159 -4.32 -10.62 -10.10
N LEU A 160 -4.07 -9.42 -9.58
CA LEU A 160 -5.09 -8.37 -9.38
C LEU A 160 -5.74 -7.93 -10.69
N GLN A 161 -4.93 -7.73 -11.75
CA GLN A 161 -5.44 -7.37 -13.07
C GLN A 161 -6.32 -8.49 -13.65
N ARG A 162 -5.83 -9.74 -13.60
CA ARG A 162 -6.55 -10.92 -14.11
C ARG A 162 -7.89 -11.12 -13.40
N LEU A 163 -7.93 -10.89 -12.09
CA LEU A 163 -9.13 -11.00 -11.26
C LEU A 163 -10.04 -9.75 -11.33
N GLY A 164 -9.63 -8.69 -12.04
CA GLY A 164 -10.40 -7.45 -12.14
C GLY A 164 -10.58 -6.75 -10.79
N ILE A 165 -9.58 -6.80 -9.92
CA ILE A 165 -9.62 -6.23 -8.57
C ILE A 165 -9.08 -4.79 -8.62
N PRO A 166 -9.89 -3.76 -8.26
CA PRO A 166 -9.45 -2.39 -8.13
C PRO A 166 -8.32 -2.28 -7.10
N THR A 167 -7.26 -1.59 -7.47
CA THR A 167 -6.06 -1.45 -6.65
C THR A 167 -5.70 0.02 -6.50
N LEU A 168 -5.76 0.52 -5.28
CA LEU A 168 -5.27 1.86 -4.95
C LEU A 168 -3.89 1.77 -4.32
N VAL A 169 -2.94 2.47 -4.91
CA VAL A 169 -1.69 2.83 -4.28
C VAL A 169 -1.89 4.20 -3.61
N PHE A 170 -2.00 4.21 -2.29
CA PHE A 170 -2.25 5.41 -1.48
C PHE A 170 -0.98 5.77 -0.71
N SER A 171 -0.18 6.67 -1.29
CA SER A 171 1.17 6.98 -0.81
C SER A 171 1.28 8.42 -0.31
N ALA A 172 1.89 8.61 0.86
CA ALA A 172 2.28 9.94 1.36
C ALA A 172 3.57 10.45 0.70
N GLY A 173 4.13 9.68 -0.22
CA GLY A 173 5.32 10.01 -0.99
C GLY A 173 5.09 10.99 -2.14
N LEU A 174 6.01 10.98 -3.11
CA LEU A 174 5.96 11.78 -4.33
C LEU A 174 5.33 10.97 -5.47
N GLY A 175 4.10 11.32 -5.84
CA GLY A 175 3.28 10.59 -6.81
C GLY A 175 3.90 10.41 -8.19
N ASN A 176 4.65 11.41 -8.69
CA ASN A 176 5.34 11.30 -9.98
C ASN A 176 6.36 10.15 -9.97
N SER A 177 7.12 9.99 -8.89
CA SER A 177 8.08 8.89 -8.70
C SER A 177 7.37 7.55 -8.55
N VAL A 178 6.29 7.50 -7.76
CA VAL A 178 5.46 6.29 -7.59
C VAL A 178 4.97 5.78 -8.94
N VAL A 179 4.35 6.66 -9.73
CA VAL A 179 3.83 6.32 -11.07
C VAL A 179 4.95 5.89 -12.00
N SER A 180 6.10 6.58 -11.97
CA SER A 180 7.25 6.24 -12.81
C SER A 180 7.78 4.84 -12.51
N VAL A 181 8.00 4.49 -11.24
CA VAL A 181 8.48 3.16 -10.84
C VAL A 181 7.48 2.08 -11.25
N LEU A 182 6.20 2.24 -10.93
CA LEU A 182 5.15 1.25 -11.28
C LEU A 182 5.03 1.05 -12.80
N ARG A 183 5.17 2.12 -13.59
CA ARG A 183 5.13 2.06 -15.05
C ARG A 183 6.35 1.33 -15.61
N GLN A 184 7.55 1.65 -15.14
CA GLN A 184 8.80 1.03 -15.61
C GLN A 184 8.93 -0.44 -15.18
N ALA A 185 8.32 -0.79 -14.04
CA ALA A 185 8.12 -2.17 -13.63
C ALA A 185 6.94 -2.85 -14.35
N ASN A 186 6.25 -2.21 -15.29
CA ASN A 186 5.12 -2.80 -16.03
C ASN A 186 3.98 -3.34 -15.15
N VAL A 187 3.77 -2.76 -13.96
CA VAL A 187 2.70 -3.12 -13.01
C VAL A 187 1.61 -2.06 -12.88
N MET A 188 1.77 -0.92 -13.55
CA MET A 188 0.75 0.13 -13.65
C MET A 188 -0.37 -0.25 -14.63
N HIS A 189 -1.12 -1.30 -14.30
CA HIS A 189 -2.24 -1.80 -15.09
C HIS A 189 -3.48 -0.87 -15.02
N PRO A 190 -4.47 -1.03 -15.91
CA PRO A 190 -5.67 -0.17 -15.91
C PRO A 190 -6.49 -0.19 -14.62
N ASN A 191 -6.43 -1.28 -13.84
CA ASN A 191 -7.10 -1.42 -12.54
C ASN A 191 -6.32 -0.76 -11.37
N VAL A 192 -5.14 -0.20 -11.63
CA VAL A 192 -4.30 0.46 -10.63
C VAL A 192 -4.51 1.98 -10.69
N LYS A 193 -4.78 2.59 -9.53
CA LYS A 193 -4.85 4.03 -9.34
C LYS A 193 -3.84 4.46 -8.28
N VAL A 194 -3.33 5.68 -8.40
CA VAL A 194 -2.36 6.25 -7.46
C VAL A 194 -2.95 7.54 -6.90
N VAL A 195 -3.01 7.63 -5.57
CA VAL A 195 -3.33 8.86 -4.84
C VAL A 195 -2.10 9.19 -3.99
N SER A 196 -1.49 10.35 -4.25
CA SER A 196 -0.22 10.76 -3.65
C SER A 196 0.03 12.27 -3.84
N ASN A 197 1.14 12.79 -3.33
CA ASN A 197 1.53 14.20 -3.55
C ASN A 197 2.16 14.34 -4.93
N PHE A 198 1.46 14.95 -5.89
CA PHE A 198 1.99 15.19 -7.23
C PHE A 198 2.61 16.58 -7.34
N LEU A 199 3.68 16.71 -8.12
CA LEU A 199 4.30 18.00 -8.42
C LEU A 199 3.30 18.96 -9.08
N GLN A 200 3.27 20.21 -8.62
CA GLN A 200 2.50 21.29 -9.22
C GLN A 200 3.42 22.16 -10.08
N PHE A 201 2.95 22.52 -11.27
CA PHE A 201 3.66 23.43 -12.16
C PHE A 201 2.83 24.67 -12.45
N ARG A 202 3.48 25.84 -12.44
CA ARG A 202 2.90 27.13 -12.84
C ARG A 202 3.93 27.88 -13.69
N ASP A 203 3.51 28.31 -14.88
CA ASP A 203 4.35 29.06 -15.82
C ASP A 203 5.70 28.38 -16.14
N GLY A 204 5.70 27.03 -16.18
CA GLY A 204 6.89 26.22 -16.47
C GLY A 204 7.85 26.01 -15.29
N LEU A 205 7.51 26.50 -14.10
CA LEU A 205 8.26 26.31 -12.86
C LEU A 205 7.49 25.40 -11.90
N LEU A 206 8.21 24.68 -11.03
CA LEU A 206 7.62 24.01 -9.89
C LEU A 206 7.00 25.03 -8.93
N ASP A 207 5.84 24.68 -8.38
CA ASP A 207 5.01 25.50 -7.50
C ASP A 207 4.47 24.65 -6.33
N GLY A 208 5.34 23.80 -5.76
CA GLY A 208 5.02 22.89 -4.67
C GLY A 208 4.29 21.61 -5.11
N PHE A 209 3.37 21.12 -4.26
CA PHE A 209 2.58 19.92 -4.52
C PHE A 209 1.10 20.27 -4.71
N GLN A 210 0.43 19.50 -5.56
CA GLN A 210 -1.01 19.57 -5.76
C GLN A 210 -1.74 19.21 -4.47
N GLN A 211 -2.80 19.96 -4.14
CA GLN A 211 -3.63 19.70 -2.96
C GLN A 211 -4.64 18.58 -3.20
N PRO A 212 -5.07 17.85 -2.15
CA PRO A 212 -4.66 17.99 -0.74
C PRO A 212 -3.28 17.37 -0.45
N MET A 213 -2.58 17.91 0.54
CA MET A 213 -1.34 17.33 1.06
C MET A 213 -1.62 16.02 1.79
N ILE A 214 -0.86 14.98 1.49
CA ILE A 214 -0.97 13.64 2.05
C ILE A 214 0.31 13.33 2.83
N HIS A 215 0.18 13.07 4.13
CA HIS A 215 1.27 12.68 5.02
C HIS A 215 0.91 11.36 5.74
N THR A 216 1.87 10.76 6.44
CA THR A 216 1.77 9.42 7.06
C THR A 216 0.54 9.21 7.96
N PHE A 217 -0.09 10.27 8.47
CA PHE A 217 -1.17 10.21 9.46
C PHE A 217 -2.52 10.79 9.00
N ASN A 218 -2.66 11.20 7.73
CA ASN A 218 -3.95 11.67 7.19
C ASN A 218 -4.43 10.84 5.98
N LYS A 219 -3.82 9.67 5.74
CA LYS A 219 -4.27 8.72 4.73
C LYS A 219 -5.58 8.05 5.15
N ASN A 220 -6.68 8.75 4.96
CA ASN A 220 -8.02 8.28 5.28
C ASN A 220 -9.02 8.79 4.23
N GLU A 221 -10.30 8.55 4.46
CA GLU A 221 -11.38 8.86 3.52
C GLU A 221 -11.53 10.34 3.18
N THR A 222 -11.07 11.24 4.05
CA THR A 222 -11.16 12.68 3.80
C THR A 222 -10.37 13.07 2.54
N VAL A 223 -9.37 12.27 2.16
CA VAL A 223 -8.57 12.43 0.95
C VAL A 223 -9.20 11.75 -0.26
N LEU A 224 -9.98 10.68 -0.05
CA LEU A 224 -10.59 9.88 -1.13
C LEU A 224 -11.98 10.41 -1.56
N GLY A 225 -12.63 11.21 -0.71
CA GLY A 225 -13.95 11.78 -0.98
C GLY A 225 -13.98 12.60 -2.27
N GLY A 226 -14.88 12.25 -3.19
CA GLY A 226 -15.06 12.95 -4.47
C GLY A 226 -14.06 12.58 -5.57
N THR A 227 -13.23 11.55 -5.38
CA THR A 227 -12.32 11.03 -6.41
C THR A 227 -13.01 9.99 -7.30
N GLU A 228 -12.57 9.85 -8.56
CA GLU A 228 -13.01 8.77 -9.46
C GLU A 228 -12.81 7.36 -8.86
N TYR A 229 -11.88 7.21 -7.92
CA TYR A 229 -11.64 5.94 -7.24
C TYR A 229 -12.83 5.51 -6.38
N TYR A 230 -13.51 6.46 -5.72
CA TYR A 230 -14.67 6.15 -4.89
C TYR A 230 -15.79 5.46 -5.71
N ASP A 231 -16.04 5.94 -6.92
CA ASP A 231 -17.02 5.36 -7.83
C ASP A 231 -16.62 3.96 -8.34
N LEU A 232 -15.31 3.67 -8.43
CA LEU A 232 -14.81 2.34 -8.84
C LEU A 232 -15.04 1.28 -7.76
N VAL A 233 -15.16 1.66 -6.49
CA VAL A 233 -15.11 0.71 -5.36
C VAL A 233 -16.36 0.67 -4.48
N HIS A 234 -17.42 1.39 -4.83
CA HIS A 234 -18.66 1.43 -4.03
C HIS A 234 -19.32 0.05 -3.79
N ASN A 235 -19.10 -0.94 -4.68
CA ASN A 235 -19.57 -2.32 -4.53
C ASN A 235 -18.47 -3.30 -4.06
N ARG A 236 -17.29 -2.81 -3.69
CA ARG A 236 -16.15 -3.62 -3.23
C ARG A 236 -16.03 -3.52 -1.73
N ASP A 237 -16.69 -4.40 -0.99
CA ASP A 237 -16.78 -4.31 0.46
C ASP A 237 -15.81 -5.24 1.20
N HIS A 238 -15.00 -6.02 0.47
CA HIS A 238 -13.88 -6.79 1.00
C HIS A 238 -12.56 -6.10 0.65
N ILE A 239 -11.76 -5.76 1.67
CA ILE A 239 -10.58 -4.90 1.49
C ILE A 239 -9.35 -5.57 2.09
N ILE A 240 -8.28 -5.66 1.31
CA ILE A 240 -6.94 -5.89 1.84
C ILE A 240 -6.24 -4.55 1.92
N VAL A 241 -5.85 -4.16 3.14
CA VAL A 241 -5.02 -2.99 3.41
C VAL A 241 -3.60 -3.44 3.66
N MET A 242 -2.63 -2.82 2.98
CA MET A 242 -1.20 -3.14 3.09
C MET A 242 -0.40 -1.88 3.40
N GLY A 243 0.46 -1.94 4.42
CA GLY A 243 1.33 -0.81 4.77
C GLY A 243 2.49 -1.22 5.66
N ASP A 244 3.50 -0.38 5.75
CA ASP A 244 4.65 -0.56 6.63
C ASP A 244 4.56 0.34 7.86
N SER A 245 3.72 1.38 7.85
CA SER A 245 3.56 2.33 8.94
C SER A 245 2.24 2.17 9.68
N LEU A 246 2.20 2.48 10.98
CA LEU A 246 0.97 2.41 11.78
C LEU A 246 -0.18 3.26 11.20
N GLY A 247 0.14 4.37 10.53
CA GLY A 247 -0.85 5.25 9.90
C GLY A 247 -1.52 4.66 8.66
N ASP A 248 -0.91 3.64 8.04
CA ASP A 248 -1.48 2.99 6.85
C ASP A 248 -2.68 2.09 7.19
N ALA A 249 -2.79 1.67 8.45
CA ALA A 249 -3.88 0.81 8.90
C ALA A 249 -5.27 1.44 8.69
N ASP A 250 -5.35 2.76 8.58
CA ASP A 250 -6.59 3.51 8.45
C ASP A 250 -6.88 3.98 7.01
N MET A 251 -6.08 3.55 6.02
CA MET A 251 -6.27 3.90 4.61
C MET A 251 -7.65 3.54 4.03
N ALA A 252 -8.31 2.54 4.61
CA ALA A 252 -9.65 2.11 4.21
C ALA A 252 -10.77 2.54 5.18
N ALA A 253 -10.46 3.38 6.18
CA ALA A 253 -11.38 3.68 7.29
C ALA A 253 -12.73 4.28 6.85
N GLY A 254 -12.76 5.10 5.79
CA GLY A 254 -14.02 5.57 5.23
C GLY A 254 -14.30 5.08 3.82
N VAL A 255 -14.11 3.78 3.61
CA VAL A 255 -14.98 3.04 2.70
C VAL A 255 -16.27 2.70 3.46
N PRO A 256 -17.36 3.48 3.32
CA PRO A 256 -18.51 3.44 4.24
C PRO A 256 -19.33 2.15 4.13
N ALA A 257 -19.19 1.41 3.04
CA ALA A 257 -19.89 0.14 2.79
C ALA A 257 -19.02 -1.10 3.03
N SER A 258 -17.83 -0.96 3.65
CA SER A 258 -16.94 -2.10 3.89
C SER A 258 -17.55 -3.09 4.90
N SER A 259 -17.45 -4.38 4.61
CA SER A 259 -17.93 -5.48 5.47
C SER A 259 -16.79 -6.22 6.14
N HIS A 260 -15.72 -6.51 5.39
CA HIS A 260 -14.56 -7.25 5.87
C HIS A 260 -13.26 -6.59 5.41
N ILE A 261 -12.38 -6.27 6.36
CA ILE A 261 -11.08 -5.66 6.11
C ILE A 261 -10.00 -6.53 6.73
N MET A 262 -8.98 -6.88 5.95
CA MET A 262 -7.75 -7.53 6.39
C MET A 262 -6.63 -6.50 6.35
N LYS A 263 -6.00 -6.20 7.49
CA LYS A 263 -4.86 -5.29 7.56
C LYS A 263 -3.55 -6.09 7.65
N ILE A 264 -2.66 -5.90 6.68
CA ILE A 264 -1.34 -6.54 6.60
C ILE A 264 -0.26 -5.47 6.83
N GLY A 265 0.53 -5.62 7.89
CA GLY A 265 1.59 -4.70 8.28
C GLY A 265 2.98 -5.27 8.02
N PHE A 266 3.84 -4.57 7.29
CA PHE A 266 5.24 -4.96 7.07
C PHE A 266 6.15 -4.32 8.12
N LEU A 267 6.72 -5.11 9.02
CA LEU A 267 7.54 -4.63 10.12
C LEU A 267 9.02 -4.98 9.90
N PHE A 268 9.87 -3.95 9.83
CA PHE A 268 11.33 -4.12 9.69
C PHE A 268 12.12 -3.23 10.66
N ASP A 269 11.76 -1.95 10.77
CA ASP A 269 12.45 -1.03 11.67
C ASP A 269 12.02 -1.22 13.12
N HIS A 270 13.01 -1.31 14.02
CA HIS A 270 12.83 -1.42 15.47
C HIS A 270 11.83 -2.52 15.88
N VAL A 271 11.95 -3.71 15.27
CA VAL A 271 10.98 -4.83 15.41
C VAL A 271 10.52 -5.05 16.85
N GLU A 272 11.45 -5.24 17.79
CA GLU A 272 11.10 -5.53 19.19
C GLU A 272 10.30 -4.39 19.86
N ALA A 273 10.66 -3.13 19.59
CA ALA A 273 9.99 -1.98 20.17
C ALA A 273 8.60 -1.72 19.55
N ASN A 274 8.40 -2.15 18.31
CA ASN A 274 7.20 -1.89 17.54
C ASN A 274 6.23 -3.09 17.51
N MET A 275 6.69 -4.31 17.78
CA MET A 275 5.92 -5.55 17.65
C MET A 275 4.54 -5.48 18.30
N GLU A 276 4.46 -5.05 19.57
CA GLU A 276 3.19 -4.98 20.29
C GLU A 276 2.20 -3.99 19.62
N LYS A 277 2.69 -2.83 19.17
CA LYS A 277 1.85 -1.84 18.50
C LYS A 277 1.34 -2.37 17.16
N TYR A 278 2.22 -2.99 16.36
CA TYR A 278 1.85 -3.56 15.07
C TYR A 278 0.85 -4.70 15.22
N MET A 279 1.06 -5.61 16.17
CA MET A 279 0.14 -6.73 16.44
C MET A 279 -1.22 -6.27 16.98
N ASN A 280 -1.28 -5.08 17.58
CA ASN A 280 -2.53 -4.47 18.02
C ASN A 280 -3.28 -3.73 16.90
N THR A 281 -2.56 -3.26 15.88
CA THR A 281 -3.07 -2.45 14.78
C THR A 281 -3.42 -3.27 13.53
N PHE A 282 -2.57 -4.24 13.17
CA PHE A 282 -2.72 -5.08 11.98
C PHE A 282 -3.21 -6.48 12.35
N ASP A 283 -3.93 -7.12 11.42
CA ASP A 283 -4.41 -8.50 11.59
C ASP A 283 -3.28 -9.52 11.35
N ILE A 284 -2.43 -9.22 10.36
CA ILE A 284 -1.21 -9.97 10.02
C ILE A 284 -0.03 -9.00 10.06
N VAL A 285 1.03 -9.35 10.76
CA VAL A 285 2.31 -8.62 10.78
C VAL A 285 3.37 -9.50 10.14
N LEU A 286 4.03 -8.99 9.10
CA LEU A 286 5.09 -9.66 8.36
C LEU A 286 6.44 -9.07 8.77
N VAL A 287 7.22 -9.83 9.52
CA VAL A 287 8.49 -9.39 10.10
C VAL A 287 9.63 -9.66 9.13
N ASP A 288 10.27 -8.62 8.62
CA ASP A 288 11.36 -8.75 7.64
C ASP A 288 10.98 -9.58 6.39
N ASP A 289 9.75 -9.46 5.94
CA ASP A 289 9.28 -10.09 4.70
C ASP A 289 9.47 -9.13 3.53
N GLN A 290 10.38 -9.48 2.61
CA GLN A 290 10.66 -8.73 1.38
C GLN A 290 9.88 -9.26 0.17
N THR A 291 8.78 -9.99 0.39
CA THR A 291 7.97 -10.64 -0.65
C THR A 291 6.49 -10.21 -0.61
N MET A 292 5.76 -10.50 -1.68
CA MET A 292 4.30 -10.38 -1.75
C MET A 292 3.59 -11.74 -1.55
N ASP A 293 4.25 -12.72 -0.92
CA ASP A 293 3.77 -14.10 -0.89
C ASP A 293 2.49 -14.28 -0.08
N VAL A 294 2.42 -13.64 1.08
CA VAL A 294 1.21 -13.67 1.93
C VAL A 294 0.02 -12.99 1.23
N PRO A 295 0.12 -11.74 0.71
CA PRO A 295 -0.95 -11.14 -0.09
C PRO A 295 -1.38 -12.02 -1.28
N ARG A 296 -0.43 -12.58 -2.03
CA ARG A 296 -0.72 -13.46 -3.18
C ARG A 296 -1.41 -14.75 -2.77
N THR A 297 -1.07 -15.30 -1.61
CA THR A 297 -1.74 -16.50 -1.07
C THR A 297 -3.23 -16.25 -0.84
N LEU A 298 -3.59 -15.07 -0.32
CA LEU A 298 -4.99 -14.69 -0.16
C LEU A 298 -5.71 -14.62 -1.51
N LEU A 299 -5.09 -13.99 -2.52
CA LEU A 299 -5.65 -13.90 -3.87
C LEU A 299 -5.83 -15.28 -4.52
N ALA A 300 -4.86 -16.18 -4.36
CA ALA A 300 -4.91 -17.53 -4.90
C ALA A 300 -6.06 -18.36 -4.32
N LEU A 301 -6.34 -18.22 -3.00
CA LEU A 301 -7.47 -18.87 -2.35
C LEU A 301 -8.81 -18.37 -2.90
N ILE A 302 -8.94 -17.05 -3.08
CA ILE A 302 -10.13 -16.40 -3.66
C ILE A 302 -10.34 -16.87 -5.10
N GLU A 303 -9.30 -16.85 -5.93
CA GLU A 303 -9.36 -17.28 -7.32
C GLU A 303 -9.74 -18.76 -7.44
N LYS A 304 -9.16 -19.64 -6.61
CA LYS A 304 -9.46 -21.07 -6.62
C LYS A 304 -10.95 -21.33 -6.41
N GLN A 305 -11.57 -20.67 -5.43
CA GLN A 305 -13.01 -20.82 -5.18
C GLN A 305 -13.85 -20.19 -6.30
N HIS A 306 -13.43 -19.05 -6.84
CA HIS A 306 -14.11 -18.42 -7.97
C HIS A 306 -14.16 -19.35 -9.20
N GLN A 307 -13.05 -20.03 -9.53
CA GLN A 307 -13.01 -21.00 -10.62
C GLN A 307 -13.94 -22.20 -10.38
N LEU A 308 -14.00 -22.72 -9.15
CA LEU A 308 -14.94 -23.79 -8.80
C LEU A 308 -16.41 -23.35 -8.99
N ASN A 309 -16.75 -22.13 -8.59
CA ASN A 309 -18.09 -21.58 -8.75
C ASN A 309 -18.46 -21.42 -10.24
N LEU A 310 -17.52 -20.98 -11.08
CA LEU A 310 -17.73 -20.87 -12.53
C LEU A 310 -17.97 -22.24 -13.19
N LEU A 311 -17.25 -23.28 -12.75
CA LEU A 311 -17.43 -24.65 -13.26
C LEU A 311 -18.78 -25.23 -12.85
N ALA A 312 -19.18 -25.03 -11.58
CA ALA A 312 -20.49 -25.49 -11.08
C ALA A 312 -21.66 -24.79 -11.79
N GLY A 313 -21.56 -23.47 -12.03
CA GLY A 313 -22.61 -22.71 -12.74
C GLY A 313 -22.80 -23.14 -14.19
N LYS A 314 -21.73 -23.60 -14.87
CA LYS A 314 -21.80 -24.16 -16.23
C LYS A 314 -22.43 -25.55 -16.29
N GLN A 315 -22.31 -26.36 -15.23
CA GLN A 315 -22.95 -27.68 -15.17
C GLN A 315 -24.45 -27.59 -14.87
N SER A 316 -24.91 -26.58 -14.14
CA SER A 316 -26.33 -26.35 -13.84
C SER A 316 -27.12 -25.68 -14.97
N SER A 317 -26.46 -25.25 -16.04
CA SER A 317 -27.06 -24.57 -17.20
C SER A 317 -27.07 -25.42 -18.48
N LEU A 318 -26.64 -26.67 -18.38
CA LEU A 318 -26.73 -27.73 -19.41
C LEU A 318 -27.81 -28.75 -19.03
#